data_AF-A0A947BU11-F1
#
_entry.id   AF-A0A947BU11-F1
#
_cell.length_a   1.000
_cell.length_b   1.000
_cell.length_c   1.000
_cell.angle_alpha   90.00
_cell.angle_beta   90.00
_cell.angle_gamma   90.00
#
_symmetry.space_group_name_H-M   'P 1'
#
loop_
_entity.id
_entity.type
_entity.pdbx_description
1 polymer ?
#
loop_
_entity_poly.entity_id
_entity_poly.type
_entity_poly.pdbx_seq_one_letter_code
_entity_poly.pdbx_strand_id
1 'polypeptide(L)' 'MENKRHKEDPVPSNLDQFLNQMQMMTLHKIEEFGWHLWFVRRPLFQEAMAVVTDSAHSATAILESDGTMNKNHGMVFRPQ' A
#
# COMPACT_ATOMS: atom_id res chain seq x y z
N MET A 1 28.57 1.08 9.49
CA MET A 1 27.21 0.52 9.60
C MET A 1 26.31 1.39 8.73
N GLU A 2 26.11 0.97 7.48
CA GLU A 2 25.48 1.77 6.45
C GLU A 2 23.96 1.78 6.66
N ASN A 3 23.42 2.94 7.03
CA ASN A 3 21.99 3.14 7.18
C ASN A 3 21.39 3.26 5.77
N LYS A 4 21.16 2.12 5.10
CA LYS A 4 20.49 2.03 3.80
C LYS A 4 19.00 2.32 3.95
N ARG A 5 18.63 3.49 4.50
CA ARG A 5 17.32 4.10 4.26
C ARG A 5 17.34 4.54 2.81
N HIS A 6 17.14 3.57 1.93
CA HIS A 6 16.92 3.81 0.52
C HIS A 6 15.85 4.91 0.44
N LYS A 7 16.20 6.02 -0.21
CA LYS A 7 15.26 7.08 -0.61
C LYS A 7 14.34 6.53 -1.69
N GLU A 8 13.64 5.44 -1.39
CA GLU A 8 12.61 4.92 -2.28
C GLU A 8 11.33 5.66 -1.95
N ASP A 9 10.72 6.20 -3.00
CA ASP A 9 9.46 6.91 -2.88
C ASP A 9 8.40 6.02 -2.20
N PRO A 10 7.52 6.63 -1.38
CA PRO A 10 6.45 5.90 -0.70
C PRO A 10 5.60 5.08 -1.68
N VAL A 11 5.47 5.57 -2.91
CA VAL A 11 4.93 4.83 -4.05
C VAL A 11 6.07 4.49 -5.01
N PRO A 12 6.52 3.22 -5.10
CA PRO A 12 7.50 2.81 -6.10
C PRO A 12 6.95 2.97 -7.51
N SER A 13 7.80 3.33 -8.47
CA SER A 13 7.46 3.24 -9.90
C SER A 13 7.37 1.79 -10.39
N ASN A 14 7.95 0.84 -9.67
CA ASN A 14 8.02 -0.59 -9.95
C ASN A 14 7.09 -1.42 -9.04
N LEU A 15 5.80 -1.10 -9.03
CA LEU A 15 4.82 -1.80 -8.18
C LEU A 15 4.76 -3.31 -8.43
N ASP A 16 4.99 -3.76 -9.67
CA ASP A 16 4.98 -5.17 -10.05
C ASP A 16 6.06 -6.02 -9.35
N GLN A 17 7.07 -5.37 -8.74
CA GLN A 17 8.09 -6.06 -7.94
C GLN A 17 7.65 -6.29 -6.49
N PHE A 18 6.62 -5.57 -6.04
CA PHE A 18 6.15 -5.61 -4.65
C PHE A 18 4.74 -6.19 -4.52
N LEU A 19 3.92 -6.02 -5.55
CA LEU A 19 2.54 -6.49 -5.58
C LEU A 19 2.41 -7.66 -6.53
N ASN A 20 1.65 -8.66 -6.10
CA ASN A 20 1.29 -9.78 -6.97
C ASN A 20 0.17 -9.37 -7.96
N GLN A 21 -0.15 -10.27 -8.88
CA GLN A 21 -1.16 -10.00 -9.91
C GLN A 21 -2.55 -9.69 -9.34
N MET A 22 -2.98 -10.38 -8.27
CA MET A 22 -4.29 -10.13 -7.65
C MET A 22 -4.33 -8.74 -7.01
N GLN A 23 -3.26 -8.34 -6.32
CA GLN A 23 -3.11 -7.01 -5.75
C GLN A 23 -3.13 -5.94 -6.86
N MET A 24 -2.37 -6.11 -7.95
CA MET A 24 -2.40 -5.16 -9.08
C MET A 24 -3.79 -5.04 -9.71
N MET A 25 -4.49 -6.17 -9.92
CA MET A 25 -5.86 -6.17 -10.45
C MET A 25 -6.83 -5.44 -9.52
N THR A 26 -6.77 -5.71 -8.21
CA THR A 26 -7.62 -5.00 -7.25
C THR A 26 -7.28 -3.53 -7.19
N LEU A 27 -5.99 -3.15 -7.21
CA LEU A 27 -5.55 -1.76 -7.19
C LEU A 27 -6.16 -0.98 -8.36
N HIS A 28 -6.02 -1.48 -9.59
CA HIS A 28 -6.62 -0.85 -10.77
C HIS A 28 -8.14 -0.76 -10.68
N LYS A 29 -8.80 -1.80 -10.17
CA LYS A 29 -10.25 -1.79 -9.99
C LYS A 29 -10.68 -0.71 -9.01
N ILE A 30 -10.02 -0.56 -7.86
CA ILE A 30 -10.42 0.40 -6.84
C ILE A 30 -10.03 1.84 -7.21
N GLU A 31 -9.04 2.02 -8.07
CA GLU A 31 -8.69 3.31 -8.68
C GLU A 31 -9.86 3.94 -9.43
N GLU A 32 -10.66 3.13 -10.14
CA GLU A 32 -11.89 3.58 -10.79
C GLU A 32 -12.96 4.07 -9.80
N PHE A 33 -12.93 3.59 -8.55
CA PHE A 33 -13.85 4.00 -7.48
C PHE A 33 -13.28 5.12 -6.60
N GLY A 34 -12.18 5.76 -7.02
CA GLY A 34 -11.58 6.89 -6.32
C GLY A 34 -10.67 6.53 -5.15
N TRP A 35 -10.30 5.26 -5.01
CA TRP A 35 -9.20 4.86 -4.13
C TRP A 35 -7.87 5.00 -4.87
N HIS A 36 -6.77 5.09 -4.14
CA HIS A 36 -5.46 5.12 -4.76
C HIS A 36 -4.42 4.55 -3.81
N LEU A 37 -3.29 4.11 -4.36
CA LEU A 37 -2.16 3.69 -3.56
C LEU A 37 -1.57 4.88 -2.80
N TRP A 38 -1.50 4.76 -1.48
CA TRP A 38 -0.93 5.79 -0.62
C TRP A 38 0.57 5.56 -0.41
N PHE A 39 0.94 4.33 0.01
CA PHE A 39 2.33 3.90 0.11
C PHE A 39 2.44 2.38 0.20
N VAL A 40 3.63 1.84 -0.04
CA VAL A 40 3.94 0.42 0.15
C VAL A 40 4.86 0.25 1.36
N ARG A 41 4.43 -0.52 2.37
CA ARG A 41 5.30 -0.91 3.49
C ARG A 41 6.21 -2.04 3.05
N ARG A 42 7.51 -1.92 3.33
CA ARG A 42 8.52 -2.93 3.00
C ARG A 42 9.34 -3.31 4.23
N PRO A 43 8.82 -4.18 5.12
CA PRO A 43 9.59 -4.65 6.25
C PRO A 43 10.71 -5.58 5.75
N LEU A 44 11.90 -5.51 6.36
CA LEU A 44 13.07 -6.30 5.93
C LEU A 44 12.86 -7.82 5.92
N PHE A 45 11.86 -8.32 6.67
CA PHE A 45 11.60 -9.75 6.89
C PHE A 45 10.14 -10.14 6.67
N GLN A 46 9.33 -9.28 6.03
CA GLN A 46 7.92 -9.57 5.75
C GLN A 46 7.58 -9.17 4.32
N GLU A 47 6.47 -9.69 3.81
CA GLU A 47 5.97 -9.31 2.49
C GLU A 47 5.61 -7.83 2.42
N ALA A 48 5.74 -7.26 1.22
CA ALA A 48 5.38 -5.87 0.99
C ALA A 48 3.85 -5.70 1.11
N MET A 49 3.41 -4.66 1.82
CA MET A 49 1.99 -4.38 2.04
C MET A 49 1.63 -3.08 1.34
N ALA A 50 0.75 -3.12 0.34
CA ALA A 50 0.17 -1.92 -0.25
C ALA A 50 -0.87 -1.32 0.70
N VAL A 51 -0.70 -0.04 1.02
CA VAL A 51 -1.68 0.74 1.77
C VAL A 51 -2.37 1.66 0.79
N VAL A 52 -3.70 1.55 0.72
CA VAL A 52 -4.55 2.34 -0.18
C VAL A 52 -5.45 3.26 0.65
N THR A 53 -5.82 4.40 0.08
CA THR A 53 -6.66 5.40 0.71
C THR A 53 -7.71 5.91 -0.27
N ASP A 54 -8.84 6.38 0.23
CA ASP A 54 -9.82 7.07 -0.60
C ASP A 54 -9.35 8.48 -0.97
N SER A 55 -10.00 9.08 -1.97
CA SER A 55 -9.71 10.43 -2.45
C SER A 55 -9.83 11.53 -1.39
N ALA A 56 -10.62 11.33 -0.33
CA ALA A 56 -10.74 12.27 0.78
C ALA A 56 -9.77 11.97 1.95
N HIS A 57 -8.90 10.96 1.82
CA HIS A 57 -7.99 10.50 2.88
C HIS A 57 -8.70 10.21 4.21
N SER A 58 -9.96 9.79 4.14
CA SER A 58 -10.84 9.55 5.28
C SER A 58 -10.77 8.12 5.78
N ALA A 59 -10.47 7.18 4.89
CA ALA A 59 -10.40 5.76 5.12
C ALA A 59 -9.18 5.16 4.43
N THR A 60 -8.57 4.19 5.11
CA THR A 60 -7.39 3.48 4.61
C THR A 60 -7.63 1.99 4.67
N ALA A 61 -7.03 1.25 3.75
CA ALA A 61 -7.06 -0.20 3.74
C ALA A 61 -5.67 -0.76 3.42
N ILE A 62 -5.37 -1.95 3.94
CA ILE A 62 -4.28 -2.76 3.41
C ILE A 62 -4.84 -3.60 2.27
N LEU A 63 -4.10 -3.63 1.17
CA LEU A 63 -4.34 -4.56 0.08
C LEU A 63 -3.55 -5.85 0.35
N GLU A 64 -4.26 -6.87 0.81
CA GLU A 64 -3.70 -8.17 1.19
C GLU A 64 -3.28 -8.97 -0.06
N SER A 65 -2.45 -10.00 0.12
CA SER A 65 -1.91 -10.79 -0.99
C SER A 65 -2.97 -11.60 -1.74
N ASP A 66 -4.14 -11.83 -1.16
CA ASP A 66 -5.29 -12.45 -1.82
C ASP A 66 -6.14 -11.45 -2.65
N GLY A 67 -5.72 -10.18 -2.69
CA GLY A 67 -6.43 -9.10 -3.39
C GLY A 67 -7.61 -8.53 -2.60
N THR A 68 -7.80 -8.92 -1.33
CA THR A 68 -8.83 -8.32 -0.47
C THR A 68 -8.35 -7.01 0.16
N MET A 69 -9.31 -6.11 0.43
CA MET A 69 -9.04 -4.85 1.14
C MET A 69 -9.37 -5.00 2.61
N ASN A 70 -8.35 -5.00 3.45
CA ASN A 70 -8.49 -5.02 4.89
C ASN A 70 -8.50 -3.59 5.45
N LYS A 71 -9.70 -3.07 5.76
CA LYS A 71 -9.90 -1.76 6.40
C LYS A 71 -9.68 -1.78 7.92
N ASN A 72 -9.65 -2.96 8.53
CA ASN A 72 -9.49 -3.14 9.97
C ASN A 72 -8.05 -3.53 10.32
N HIS A 73 -7.09 -2.80 9.76
CA HIS A 73 -5.66 -3.09 9.88
C HIS A 73 -5.02 -2.54 11.15
N GLY A 74 -5.77 -1.83 12.00
CA GLY A 74 -5.30 -1.29 13.27
C GLY A 74 -4.23 -0.18 13.16
N MET A 75 -3.93 0.34 11.95
CA MET A 75 -3.01 1.47 11.83
C MET A 75 -3.67 2.73 12.39
N VAL A 76 -3.04 3.26 13.43
CA VAL A 76 -3.39 4.55 14.02
C VAL A 76 -2.58 5.62 13.28
N PHE A 77 -3.23 6.34 12.37
CA PHE A 77 -2.66 7.56 11.80
C PHE A 77 -2.77 8.66 12.84
N ARG A 78 -1.62 9.23 13.24
CA ARG A 78 -1.62 10.39 14.12
C ARG A 78 -1.93 11.64 13.28
N PRO A 79 -2.99 12.40 13.59
CA PRO A 79 -3.18 13.71 12.98
C PRO A 79 -1.97 14.58 13.33
N GLN A 80 -1.38 15.21 12.31
CA GLN A 80 -0.33 16.23 12.45
C GLN A 80 -0.96 17.58 12.70
#